data_AF-A0A8J8CNK3-F1
#
_entry.id   AF-A0A8J8CNK3-F1
#
_cell.length_a   1.000
_cell.length_b   1.000
_cell.length_c   1.000
_cell.angle_alpha   90.00
_cell.angle_beta   90.00
_cell.angle_gamma   90.00
#
_symmetry.space_group_name_H-M   'P 1'
#
loop_
_entity.id
_entity.type
_entity.pdbx_description
1 polymer ?
#
loop_
_entity_poly.entity_id
_entity_poly.type
_entity_poly.pdbx_seq_one_letter_code
_entity_poly.pdbx_strand_id
1 'polypeptide(L)'
;MKGLLSALRQSIYRGVLVAVIGLLSWVGMSAIAVESSLASPTAKQAVGQEEVISPDSESYGSREEAYDKAVEAVNNPQGVEKAYEKDLKIFKQENPEQNTIVDSAKEAVKKVAGQE
;
A
#
# COMPACT_ATOMS: atom_id res chain seq x y z
N MET A 1 61.70 -5.87 -2.16
CA MET A 1 60.40 -6.46 -1.75
C MET A 1 59.22 -5.48 -1.70
N LYS A 2 59.39 -4.16 -1.86
CA LYS A 2 58.27 -3.19 -1.79
C LYS A 2 57.36 -3.20 -3.05
N GLY A 3 57.91 -3.48 -4.23
CA GLY A 3 57.16 -3.50 -5.50
C GLY A 3 56.27 -4.74 -5.71
N LEU A 4 56.65 -5.89 -5.13
CA LEU A 4 55.86 -7.13 -5.24
C LEU A 4 54.56 -7.03 -4.42
N LEU A 5 54.65 -6.42 -3.22
CA LEU A 5 53.50 -6.17 -2.34
C LEU A 5 52.55 -5.11 -2.90
N SER A 6 53.08 -4.07 -3.56
CA SER A 6 52.23 -3.06 -4.21
C SER A 6 51.52 -3.60 -5.45
N ALA A 7 52.19 -4.44 -6.25
CA ALA A 7 51.57 -5.10 -7.41
C ALA A 7 50.49 -6.10 -6.99
N LEU A 8 50.73 -6.88 -5.92
CA LEU A 8 49.75 -7.81 -5.37
C LEU A 8 48.54 -7.06 -4.80
N ARG A 9 48.77 -5.98 -4.05
CA ARG A 9 47.72 -5.12 -3.50
C ARG A 9 46.91 -4.43 -4.60
N GLN A 10 47.55 -3.96 -5.66
CA GLN A 10 46.88 -3.36 -6.81
C GLN A 10 46.05 -4.39 -7.60
N SER A 11 46.53 -5.63 -7.73
CA SER A 11 45.77 -6.73 -8.34
C SER A 11 44.54 -7.09 -7.52
N ILE A 12 44.66 -7.11 -6.19
CA ILE A 12 43.53 -7.34 -5.28
C ILE A 12 42.52 -6.20 -5.38
N TYR A 13 42.95 -4.93 -5.37
CA TYR A 13 42.04 -3.80 -5.53
C TYR A 13 41.34 -3.80 -6.89
N ARG A 14 42.04 -4.14 -7.98
CA ARG A 14 41.42 -4.27 -9.30
C ARG A 14 40.40 -5.41 -9.34
N GLY A 15 40.71 -6.56 -8.73
CA GLY A 15 39.77 -7.68 -8.61
C GLY A 15 38.53 -7.30 -7.81
N VAL A 16 38.71 -6.64 -6.66
CA VAL A 16 37.60 -6.14 -5.83
C VAL A 16 36.78 -5.10 -6.57
N LEU A 17 37.41 -4.16 -7.30
CA LEU A 17 36.69 -3.13 -8.05
C LEU A 17 35.84 -3.75 -9.17
N VAL A 18 36.40 -4.70 -9.92
CA VAL A 18 35.65 -5.43 -10.97
C VAL A 18 34.52 -6.25 -10.36
N ALA A 19 34.74 -6.90 -9.21
CA ALA A 19 33.70 -7.63 -8.50
C ALA A 19 32.58 -6.72 -8.00
N VAL A 20 32.89 -5.54 -7.47
CA VAL A 20 31.89 -4.55 -7.02
C VAL A 20 31.08 -4.00 -8.19
N ILE A 21 31.73 -3.66 -9.31
CA ILE A 21 31.02 -3.21 -10.52
C ILE A 21 30.15 -4.33 -11.10
N GLY A 22 30.65 -5.57 -11.10
CA GLY A 22 29.88 -6.75 -11.51
C GLY A 22 28.67 -7.01 -10.61
N LEU A 23 28.83 -6.88 -9.28
CA LEU A 23 27.74 -6.99 -8.32
C LEU A 23 26.70 -5.86 -8.49
N LEU A 24 27.13 -4.62 -8.70
CA LEU A 24 26.22 -3.50 -8.97
C LEU A 24 25.46 -3.68 -10.29
N SER A 25 26.11 -4.25 -11.31
CA SER A 25 25.47 -4.58 -12.59
C SER A 25 24.46 -5.72 -12.45
N TRP A 26 24.76 -6.72 -11.62
CA TRP A 26 23.85 -7.83 -11.31
C TRP A 26 22.63 -7.36 -10.51
N VAL A 27 22.82 -6.51 -9.50
CA VAL A 27 21.72 -5.91 -8.73
C VAL A 27 20.85 -5.00 -9.60
N GLY A 28 21.45 -4.31 -10.59
CA GLY A 28 20.73 -3.49 -11.56
C GLY A 28 19.81 -4.27 -12.50
N MET A 29 20.15 -5.52 -12.85
CA MET A 29 19.28 -6.37 -13.69
C MET A 29 18.09 -6.97 -12.94
N SER A 30 18.15 -7.08 -11.60
CA SER A 30 17.02 -7.54 -10.78
C SER A 30 15.97 -6.45 -10.50
N ALA A 31 16.28 -5.19 -10.82
CA ALA A 31 15.45 -4.04 -10.47
C ALA A 31 14.43 -3.63 -11.57
N ILE A 32 14.36 -4.37 -12.68
CA ILE A 32 13.32 -4.17 -13.70
C ILE A 32 12.42 -5.41 -13.78
N ALA A 33 11.87 -5.79 -12.63
CA ALA A 33 10.51 -6.29 -12.55
C ALA A 33 9.71 -5.24 -11.77
N VAL A 34 9.67 -4.01 -12.29
CA VAL A 34 8.52 -3.14 -12.04
C VAL A 34 7.39 -3.83 -12.79
N GLU A 35 6.80 -4.82 -12.15
CA GLU A 35 5.41 -5.15 -12.42
C GLU A 35 4.68 -3.82 -12.23
N SER A 36 4.35 -3.18 -13.34
CA SER A 36 3.29 -2.19 -13.39
C SER A 36 2.06 -2.88 -12.81
N SER A 37 1.89 -2.85 -11.49
CA SER A 37 0.77 -3.46 -10.76
C SER A 37 -0.56 -2.75 -11.04
N LEU A 38 -0.61 -1.96 -12.11
CA LEU A 38 -1.82 -1.48 -12.77
C LEU A 38 -2.27 -2.43 -13.90
N ALA A 39 -1.52 -3.51 -14.17
CA ALA A 39 -1.94 -4.62 -15.01
C ALA A 39 -1.83 -5.92 -14.21
N SER A 40 -2.85 -6.17 -13.38
CA SER A 40 -3.20 -7.53 -12.94
C SER A 40 -3.23 -8.44 -14.18
N PRO A 41 -2.82 -9.73 -14.11
CA PRO A 41 -3.18 -10.72 -15.12
C PRO A 41 -4.66 -11.00 -14.96
N THR A 42 -5.46 -10.00 -15.30
CA THR A 42 -6.86 -10.09 -15.58
C THR A 42 -6.98 -11.10 -16.70
N ALA A 43 -7.26 -12.34 -16.29
CA ALA A 43 -7.88 -13.33 -17.12
C ALA A 43 -9.09 -12.67 -17.79
N LYS A 44 -8.92 -12.18 -19.03
CA LYS A 44 -10.00 -11.77 -19.91
C LYS A 44 -11.15 -11.02 -19.18
N GLN A 45 -10.93 -9.92 -18.45
CA GLN A 45 -12.08 -9.05 -18.20
C GLN A 45 -12.41 -8.37 -19.51
N ALA A 46 -13.62 -8.66 -19.96
CA ALA A 46 -14.28 -7.91 -21.00
C ALA A 46 -14.19 -6.41 -20.65
N VAL A 47 -13.74 -5.64 -21.63
CA VAL A 47 -13.84 -4.17 -21.64
C VAL A 47 -15.32 -3.83 -21.41
N GLY A 48 -15.66 -3.36 -20.20
CA GLY A 48 -17.03 -3.05 -19.80
C GLY A 48 -17.37 -3.26 -18.32
N GLN A 49 -16.51 -3.91 -17.53
CA GLN A 49 -16.71 -4.01 -16.08
C GLN A 49 -15.83 -2.98 -15.37
N GLU A 50 -16.38 -1.80 -15.14
CA GLU A 50 -15.82 -0.86 -14.18
C GLU A 50 -16.00 -1.46 -12.79
N GLU A 51 -14.89 -1.74 -12.10
CA GLU A 51 -14.91 -2.35 -10.77
C GLU A 51 -15.57 -1.38 -9.80
N VAL A 52 -16.71 -1.77 -9.24
CA VAL A 52 -17.41 -0.96 -8.25
C VAL A 52 -16.65 -1.09 -6.94
N ILE A 53 -15.74 -0.15 -6.69
CA ILE A 53 -14.98 -0.08 -5.44
C ILE A 53 -15.97 0.29 -4.33
N SER A 54 -16.30 -0.70 -3.52
CA SER A 54 -17.18 -0.56 -2.36
C SER A 54 -16.34 -0.75 -1.09
N PRO A 55 -16.14 0.28 -0.27
CA PRO A 55 -15.33 0.18 0.95
C PRO A 55 -15.92 -0.83 1.96
N ASP A 56 -17.22 -1.11 1.87
CA ASP A 56 -17.94 -1.83 2.92
C ASP A 56 -18.25 -3.29 2.57
N SER A 57 -17.60 -3.87 1.55
CA SER A 57 -17.96 -5.17 0.95
C SER A 57 -19.40 -5.27 0.42
N GLU A 58 -20.13 -4.14 0.34
CA GLU A 58 -21.44 -4.09 -0.28
C GLU A 58 -21.30 -4.21 -1.79
N SER A 59 -21.78 -5.32 -2.34
CA SER A 59 -21.86 -5.50 -3.79
C SER A 59 -22.99 -4.62 -4.33
N TYR A 60 -22.64 -3.45 -4.86
CA TYR A 60 -23.57 -2.65 -5.64
C TYR A 60 -23.70 -3.23 -7.06
N GLY A 61 -24.89 -3.13 -7.64
CA GLY A 61 -25.16 -3.60 -9.00
C GLY A 61 -24.54 -2.70 -10.08
N SER A 62 -24.23 -1.45 -9.73
CA SER A 62 -23.57 -0.47 -10.60
C SER A 62 -22.80 0.58 -9.81
N ARG A 63 -21.94 1.34 -10.50
CA ARG A 63 -21.21 2.46 -9.91
C ARG A 63 -22.14 3.61 -9.53
N GLU A 64 -23.15 3.87 -10.36
CA GLU A 64 -24.19 4.88 -10.11
C GLU A 64 -24.94 4.58 -8.82
N GLU A 65 -25.30 3.32 -8.58
CA GLU A 65 -25.95 2.89 -7.34
C GLU A 65 -25.07 3.13 -6.11
N ALA A 66 -23.77 2.89 -6.20
CA ALA A 66 -22.82 3.18 -5.12
C ALA A 66 -22.76 4.69 -4.80
N TYR A 67 -22.76 5.54 -5.84
CA TYR A 67 -22.78 6.99 -5.65
C TYR A 67 -24.10 7.49 -5.07
N ASP A 68 -25.22 6.99 -5.57
CA ASP A 68 -26.54 7.36 -5.04
C ASP A 68 -26.66 6.99 -3.55
N LYS A 69 -26.12 5.84 -3.15
CA LYS A 69 -26.04 5.41 -1.74
C LYS A 69 -25.16 6.31 -0.90
N ALA A 70 -24.00 6.72 -1.42
CA ALA A 70 -23.13 7.66 -0.72
C ALA A 70 -23.80 9.03 -0.53
N VAL A 71 -24.51 9.53 -1.56
CA VAL A 71 -25.27 10.78 -1.49
C VAL A 71 -26.44 10.66 -0.50
N GLU A 72 -27.14 9.53 -0.48
CA GLU A 72 -28.19 9.23 0.50
C GLU A 72 -27.66 9.28 1.95
N ALA A 73 -26.48 8.71 2.19
CA ALA A 73 -25.83 8.73 3.50
C ALA A 73 -25.48 10.15 3.97
N VAL A 74 -25.04 11.02 3.06
CA VAL A 74 -24.73 12.43 3.37
C VAL A 74 -26.01 13.23 3.66
N ASN A 75 -27.08 12.97 2.92
CA ASN A 75 -28.36 13.67 3.08
C ASN A 75 -29.15 13.22 4.32
N ASN A 76 -28.81 12.08 4.90
CA ASN A 76 -29.39 11.60 6.14
C ASN A 76 -28.61 12.16 7.36
N PRO A 77 -29.28 12.80 8.33
CA PRO A 77 -28.63 13.35 9.52
C PRO A 77 -27.77 12.36 10.32
N GLN A 78 -28.04 11.06 10.20
CA GLN A 78 -27.26 9.98 10.84
C GLN A 78 -26.55 9.07 9.84
N GLY A 79 -26.67 9.32 8.53
CA GLY A 79 -26.17 8.39 7.52
C GLY A 79 -24.65 8.33 7.51
N VAL A 80 -23.97 9.47 7.65
CA VAL A 80 -22.51 9.53 7.73
C VAL A 80 -21.97 8.79 8.96
N GLU A 81 -22.59 8.98 10.12
CA GLU A 81 -22.16 8.28 11.36
C GLU A 81 -22.35 6.76 11.23
N LYS A 82 -23.47 6.32 10.65
CA LYS A 82 -23.74 4.90 10.43
C LYS A 82 -22.78 4.27 9.42
N ALA A 83 -22.44 4.97 8.34
CA ALA A 83 -21.44 4.53 7.38
C ALA A 83 -20.07 4.39 8.06
N TYR A 84 -19.68 5.40 8.84
CA TYR A 84 -18.44 5.34 9.62
C TYR A 84 -18.40 4.17 10.60
N GLU A 85 -19.47 3.92 11.37
CA GLU A 85 -19.53 2.78 12.30
C GLU A 85 -19.38 1.43 11.61
N LYS A 86 -19.98 1.30 10.42
CA LYS A 86 -19.91 0.09 9.60
C LYS A 86 -18.49 -0.14 9.07
N ASP A 87 -17.87 0.89 8.52
CA ASP A 87 -16.50 0.84 8.01
C ASP A 87 -15.52 0.56 9.14
N LEU A 88 -15.72 1.18 10.30
CA LEU A 88 -14.91 0.94 11.48
C LEU A 88 -14.98 -0.53 11.91
N LYS A 89 -16.16 -1.13 11.86
CA LYS A 89 -16.34 -2.55 12.21
C LYS A 89 -15.63 -3.47 11.23
N ILE A 90 -15.73 -3.21 9.93
CA ILE A 90 -15.04 -3.97 8.89
C ILE A 90 -13.53 -3.84 9.06
N PHE A 91 -13.04 -2.61 9.20
CA PHE A 91 -11.62 -2.32 9.43
C PHE A 91 -11.07 -3.10 10.64
N LYS A 92 -11.79 -3.09 11.77
CA LYS A 92 -11.37 -3.80 12.98
C LYS A 92 -11.38 -5.32 12.83
N GLN A 93 -12.25 -5.85 11.97
CA GLN A 93 -12.32 -7.27 11.65
C GLN A 93 -11.17 -7.70 10.72
N GLU A 94 -10.84 -6.88 9.73
CA GLU A 94 -9.76 -7.14 8.77
C GLU A 94 -8.36 -6.86 9.33
N ASN A 95 -8.25 -5.96 10.30
CA ASN A 95 -6.98 -5.50 10.87
C ASN A 95 -6.95 -5.65 12.41
N PRO A 96 -7.04 -6.88 12.95
CA PRO A 96 -7.17 -7.10 14.39
C PRO A 96 -5.99 -6.56 15.19
N GLU A 97 -4.76 -6.62 14.67
CA GLU A 97 -3.56 -6.02 15.26
C GLU A 97 -3.56 -4.48 15.31
N GLN A 98 -4.36 -3.81 14.47
CA GLN A 98 -4.41 -2.34 14.39
C GLN A 98 -5.57 -1.73 15.20
N ASN A 99 -6.38 -2.54 15.87
CA ASN A 99 -7.52 -2.08 16.67
C ASN A 99 -7.14 -1.03 17.72
N THR A 100 -5.98 -1.22 18.35
CA THR A 100 -5.44 -0.30 19.36
C THR A 100 -5.06 1.06 18.80
N ILE A 101 -4.69 1.16 17.52
CA ILE A 101 -4.29 2.42 16.87
C ILE A 101 -5.50 3.32 16.72
N VAL A 102 -6.62 2.77 16.24
CA VAL A 102 -7.88 3.49 16.07
C VAL A 102 -8.40 4.03 17.40
N ASP A 103 -8.38 3.19 18.44
CA ASP A 103 -8.84 3.58 19.77
C ASP A 103 -7.91 4.65 20.39
N SER A 104 -6.60 4.52 20.20
CA SER A 104 -5.62 5.53 20.65
C SER A 104 -5.78 6.86 19.92
N ALA A 105 -6.07 6.83 18.61
CA ALA A 105 -6.33 8.02 17.82
C ALA A 105 -7.60 8.74 18.32
N LYS A 106 -8.65 7.98 18.63
CA LYS A 106 -9.89 8.53 19.21
C LYS A 106 -9.64 9.21 20.55
N GLU A 107 -8.82 8.61 21.40
CA GLU A 107 -8.43 9.19 22.69
C GLU A 107 -7.61 10.47 22.53
N ALA A 108 -6.63 10.48 21.62
CA ALA A 108 -5.83 11.66 21.33
C ALA A 108 -6.69 12.84 20.83
N VAL A 109 -7.67 12.57 19.96
CA VAL A 109 -8.60 13.61 19.48
C VAL A 109 -9.45 14.16 20.62
N LYS A 110 -10.00 13.31 21.50
CA LYS A 110 -10.78 13.77 22.66
C LYS A 110 -9.97 14.70 23.56
N LYS A 111 -8.71 14.35 23.81
CA LYS A 111 -7.79 15.15 24.61
C LYS A 111 -7.53 16.53 24.01
N VAL A 112 -7.29 16.59 22.69
CA VAL A 112 -7.08 17.86 21.99
C VAL A 112 -8.36 18.69 21.90
N ALA A 113 -9.51 18.04 21.76
CA ALA A 113 -10.82 18.69 21.72
C ALA A 113 -11.32 19.16 23.10
N GLY A 114 -10.58 18.90 24.18
CA GLY A 114 -10.96 19.26 25.54
C GLY A 114 -12.18 18.51 26.07
N GLN A 115 -12.48 17.35 25.49
CA GLN A 115 -13.58 16.47 25.90
C GLN A 115 -13.12 15.37 26.88
N GLU A 116 -12.21 15.72 27.80
CA GLU A 116 -11.76 14.81 28.87
C GLU A 116 -12.92 14.40 29.81
#